data_AF-A0A7R9MWF5-F1
#
_entry.id   AF-A0A7R9MWF5-F1
#
_cell.length_a   1.000
_cell.length_b   1.000
_cell.length_c   1.000
_cell.angle_alpha   90.00
_cell.angle_beta   90.00
_cell.angle_gamma   90.00
#
_symmetry.space_group_name_H-M   'P 1'
#
loop_
_entity.id
_entity.type
_entity.pdbx_description
1 polymer ?
#
loop_
_entity_poly.entity_id
_entity_poly.type
_entity_poly.pdbx_seq_one_letter_code
_entity_poly.pdbx_strand_id
1 'polypeptide(L)'
;MAFNLFGVVGILYMDILSLWLPWNWVAFGGIIPSVLLSLSMFFIPESPNWLMLKFGRCLRVVEALHQLRHPNSDIDQELDELEEQVLSIQSQKASGFSIRLLTRQDVYKPLLIGILLCFFQQFSGTNAIQFYMTQ
;
A
#
# COMPACT_ATOMS: atom_id res chain seq x y z
N MET A 1 9.23 -5.84 6.05
CA MET A 1 10.20 -6.86 5.58
C MET A 1 9.56 -7.83 4.59
N ALA A 2 8.42 -8.46 4.91
CA ALA A 2 7.73 -9.42 4.02
C ALA A 2 7.35 -8.86 2.63
N PHE A 3 6.92 -7.59 2.55
CA PHE A 3 6.56 -6.96 1.27
C PHE A 3 7.76 -6.79 0.32
N ASN A 4 8.93 -6.42 0.85
CA ASN A 4 10.14 -6.27 0.05
C ASN A 4 10.63 -7.63 -0.48
N LEU A 5 10.56 -8.68 0.36
CA LEU A 5 10.86 -10.06 -0.04
C LEU A 5 9.96 -10.53 -1.19
N PHE A 6 8.65 -10.27 -1.12
CA PHE A 6 7.74 -10.62 -2.20
C PHE A 6 8.11 -9.95 -3.53
N GLY A 7 8.48 -8.66 -3.48
CA GLY A 7 8.94 -7.93 -4.67
C GLY A 7 10.21 -8.52 -5.28
N VAL A 8 11.22 -8.82 -4.46
CA VAL A 8 12.49 -9.40 -4.94
C VAL A 8 12.28 -10.81 -5.51
N VAL A 9 11.47 -11.65 -4.84
CA VAL A 9 11.14 -12.99 -5.35
C VAL A 9 10.39 -12.91 -6.68
N GLY A 10 9.49 -11.94 -6.84
CA GLY A 10 8.77 -11.72 -8.11
C GLY A 10 9.70 -11.31 -9.26
N ILE A 11 10.67 -10.43 -8.99
CA ILE A 11 11.69 -10.04 -9.96
C ILE A 11 12.54 -11.24 -10.39
N LEU A 12 13.08 -11.98 -9.41
CA LEU A 12 13.89 -13.18 -9.68
C LEU A 12 13.13 -14.23 -10.50
N TYR A 13 11.84 -14.40 -10.22
CA TYR A 13 10.99 -15.30 -11.00
C TYR A 13 10.88 -14.87 -12.47
N MET A 14 10.69 -13.59 -12.73
CA MET A 14 10.61 -13.05 -14.10
C MET A 14 11.95 -13.14 -14.83
N ASP A 15 13.06 -12.86 -14.15
CA ASP A 15 14.40 -12.93 -14.74
C ASP A 15 14.76 -14.37 -15.14
N ILE A 16 14.42 -15.36 -14.28
CA ILE A 16 14.57 -16.78 -14.62
C ILE A 16 13.71 -17.11 -15.83
N LEU A 17 12.43 -16.72 -15.85
CA LEU A 17 11.52 -17.03 -16.95
C LEU A 17 11.99 -16.43 -18.29
N SER A 18 12.60 -15.24 -18.24
CA SER A 18 13.17 -14.54 -19.39
C SER A 18 14.41 -15.19 -19.97
N LEU A 19 15.10 -16.06 -19.21
CA LEU A 19 16.28 -16.79 -19.70
C LEU A 19 15.89 -17.97 -20.61
N TRP A 20 14.71 -18.56 -20.38
CA TRP A 20 14.27 -19.79 -21.06
C TRP A 20 13.24 -19.54 -22.16
N LEU A 21 12.53 -18.41 -22.14
CA LEU A 21 11.44 -18.11 -23.07
C LEU A 21 11.65 -16.79 -23.82
N PRO A 22 11.20 -16.70 -25.08
CA PRO A 22 11.24 -15.43 -25.81
C PRO A 22 10.26 -14.43 -25.19
N TRP A 23 10.57 -13.14 -25.33
CA TRP A 23 9.91 -12.00 -24.68
C TRP A 23 8.36 -12.01 -24.74
N ASN A 24 7.79 -12.56 -25.81
CA ASN A 24 6.33 -12.71 -25.98
C ASN A 24 5.69 -13.56 -24.88
N TRP A 25 6.32 -14.67 -24.50
CA TRP A 25 5.78 -15.58 -23.50
C TRP A 25 6.03 -15.09 -22.07
N VAL A 26 7.11 -14.32 -21.86
CA VAL A 26 7.39 -13.64 -20.58
C VAL A 26 6.28 -12.63 -20.26
N ALA A 27 5.79 -11.90 -21.28
CA ALA A 27 4.66 -10.98 -21.12
C ALA A 27 3.38 -11.71 -20.66
N PHE A 28 3.09 -12.89 -21.22
CA PHE A 28 1.98 -13.72 -20.74
C PHE A 28 2.21 -14.25 -19.32
N GLY A 29 3.45 -14.60 -18.97
CA GLY A 29 3.83 -14.99 -17.61
C GLY A 29 3.57 -13.90 -16.57
N GLY A 30 3.74 -12.62 -16.93
CA GLY A 30 3.43 -11.46 -16.10
C GLY A 30 1.94 -11.24 -15.84
N ILE A 31 1.07 -11.66 -16.76
CA ILE A 31 -0.38 -11.52 -16.63
C ILE A 31 -0.93 -12.42 -15.52
N ILE A 32 -0.37 -13.62 -15.37
CA ILE A 32 -0.82 -14.62 -14.39
C ILE A 32 -0.84 -14.08 -12.95
N PRO A 33 0.26 -13.57 -12.36
CA PRO A 33 0.25 -13.01 -11.02
C PRO A 33 -0.61 -11.74 -10.93
N SER A 34 -0.72 -10.95 -12.00
CA SER A 34 -1.55 -9.74 -12.03
C SER A 34 -3.05 -10.06 -11.92
N VAL A 35 -3.51 -11.06 -12.67
CA VAL A 35 -4.90 -11.57 -12.60
C VAL A 35 -5.16 -12.23 -11.26
N LEU A 36 -4.21 -13.02 -10.74
CA LEU A 36 -4.32 -13.64 -9.42
C LEU A 36 -4.45 -12.60 -8.30
N LEU A 37 -3.65 -11.53 -8.33
CA LEU A 37 -3.76 -10.40 -7.41
C LEU A 37 -5.11 -9.69 -7.54
N SER A 38 -5.59 -9.46 -8.76
CA SER A 38 -6.90 -8.84 -9.00
C SER A 38 -8.04 -9.69 -8.45
N LEU A 39 -8.00 -11.01 -8.63
CA LEU A 39 -8.95 -11.95 -8.04
C LEU A 39 -8.86 -11.95 -6.52
N SER A 40 -7.64 -11.94 -5.97
CA SER A 40 -7.41 -11.94 -4.52
C SER A 40 -7.94 -10.67 -3.85
N MET A 41 -7.93 -9.54 -4.57
CA MET A 41 -8.48 -8.28 -4.08
C MET A 41 -9.98 -8.35 -3.80
N PHE A 42 -10.75 -9.21 -4.49
CA PHE A 42 -12.16 -9.43 -4.18
C PHE A 42 -12.39 -10.17 -2.86
N PHE A 43 -11.40 -10.95 -2.39
CA PHE A 43 -11.49 -11.68 -1.12
C PHE A 43 -10.99 -10.87 0.07
N ILE A 44 -10.19 -9.83 -0.16
CA ILE A 44 -9.67 -8.98 0.91
C ILE A 44 -10.76 -7.98 1.31
N PRO A 45 -11.24 -7.97 2.56
CA PRO A 45 -12.22 -6.99 3.00
C PRO A 45 -11.64 -5.58 2.86
N GLU A 46 -12.48 -4.63 2.45
CA GLU A 46 -12.09 -3.23 2.32
C GLU A 46 -11.52 -2.69 3.65
N SER A 47 -10.54 -1.80 3.57
CA SER A 47 -9.87 -1.25 4.75
C SER A 47 -10.89 -0.60 5.72
N PRO A 48 -10.97 -1.04 6.99
CA PRO A 48 -11.97 -0.53 7.95
C PRO A 48 -11.85 0.97 8.17
N ASN A 49 -10.63 1.51 8.09
CA ASN A 49 -10.34 2.94 8.12
C ASN A 49 -11.03 3.70 6.97
N TRP A 50 -10.96 3.16 5.76
CA TRP A 50 -11.58 3.79 4.59
C TRP A 50 -13.11 3.71 4.65
N LEU A 51 -13.62 2.56 5.11
CA LEU A 51 -15.05 2.32 5.25
C LEU A 51 -15.68 3.26 6.27
N MET A 52 -15.02 3.48 7.42
CA MET A 52 -15.48 4.43 8.43
C MET A 52 -15.39 5.88 7.93
N LEU A 53 -14.35 6.23 7.17
CA LEU A 53 -14.20 7.59 6.63
C LEU A 53 -15.27 7.95 5.58
N LYS A 54 -15.76 6.96 4.83
CA LYS A 54 -16.72 7.16 3.73
C LYS A 54 -18.18 7.00 4.16
N PHE A 55 -18.49 6.02 5.02
CA PHE A 55 -19.87 5.68 5.39
C PHE A 55 -20.18 5.92 6.88
N GLY A 56 -19.20 6.30 7.70
CA GLY A 56 -19.36 6.46 9.14
C GLY A 56 -19.46 5.11 9.86
N ARG A 57 -19.96 5.12 11.11
CA ARG A 57 -20.17 3.91 11.93
C ARG A 57 -21.24 3.03 11.28
N CYS A 58 -20.81 1.98 10.59
CA CYS A 58 -21.67 1.05 9.85
C CYS A 58 -21.34 -0.40 10.23
N LEU A 59 -22.31 -1.31 10.13
CA LEU A 59 -22.12 -2.75 10.41
C LEU A 59 -20.96 -3.37 9.62
N ARG A 60 -20.70 -2.91 8.40
CA ARG A 60 -19.57 -3.37 7.58
C ARG A 60 -18.20 -3.01 8.15
N VAL A 61 -18.09 -1.91 8.91
CA VAL A 61 -16.84 -1.51 9.58
C VAL A 61 -16.55 -2.47 10.72
N VAL A 62 -17.58 -2.81 11.50
CA VAL A 62 -17.50 -3.77 12.60
C VAL A 62 -17.12 -5.15 12.06
N GLU A 63 -17.75 -5.59 10.97
CA GLU A 63 -17.48 -6.88 10.33
C GLU A 63 -16.05 -6.95 9.75
N ALA A 64 -15.56 -5.87 9.13
CA ALA A 64 -14.18 -5.80 8.64
C ALA A 64 -13.14 -5.80 9.77
N LEU A 65 -13.41 -5.12 10.90
CA LEU A 65 -12.55 -5.16 12.10
C LEU A 65 -12.54 -6.56 12.74
N HIS A 66 -13.69 -7.21 12.80
CA HIS A 66 -13.85 -8.55 13.36
C HIS A 66 -13.10 -9.60 12.55
N GLN A 67 -13.13 -9.49 11.21
CA GLN A 67 -12.33 -10.33 10.31
C GLN A 67 -10.81 -10.11 10.45
N LEU A 68 -10.37 -8.91 10.84
CA LEU A 68 -8.95 -8.58 10.93
C LEU A 68 -8.28 -9.02 12.23
N ARG A 69 -9.01 -9.01 13.36
CA ARG A 69 -8.40 -9.10 14.72
C ARG A 69 -8.71 -10.38 15.49
N HIS A 70 -9.92 -10.94 15.32
CA HIS A 70 -10.48 -12.19 15.86
C HIS A 70 -11.91 -11.93 16.36
N PRO A 71 -12.80 -12.95 16.32
CA PRO A 71 -14.21 -12.76 16.64
C PRO A 71 -14.57 -12.49 18.12
N ASN A 72 -13.63 -12.51 19.06
CA ASN A 72 -13.89 -12.44 20.51
C ASN A 72 -13.18 -11.30 21.24
N SER A 73 -12.57 -10.35 20.53
CA SER A 73 -11.97 -9.15 21.13
C SER A 73 -13.00 -8.04 21.29
N ASP A 74 -12.91 -7.26 22.38
CA ASP A 74 -13.67 -6.03 22.56
C ASP A 74 -13.23 -5.01 21.49
N ILE A 75 -14.03 -4.87 20.43
CA ILE A 75 -13.76 -3.94 19.31
C ILE A 75 -14.33 -2.55 19.61
N ASP A 76 -15.20 -2.41 20.61
CA ASP A 76 -15.90 -1.15 20.90
C ASP A 76 -14.93 0.01 21.17
N GLN A 77 -13.85 -0.22 21.92
CA GLN A 77 -12.81 0.79 22.16
C GLN A 77 -12.08 1.19 20.88
N GLU A 78 -11.72 0.22 20.03
CA GLU A 78 -11.02 0.48 18.77
C GLU A 78 -11.93 1.18 17.76
N LEU A 79 -13.23 0.88 17.79
CA LEU A 79 -14.23 1.53 16.96
C LEU A 79 -14.41 3.00 17.37
N ASP A 80 -14.44 3.29 18.67
CA ASP A 80 -14.51 4.66 19.17
C ASP A 80 -13.22 5.45 18.86
N GLU A 81 -12.04 4.82 18.99
CA GLU A 81 -10.74 5.42 18.58
C GLU A 81 -10.70 5.72 17.08
N LEU A 82 -11.20 4.80 16.25
CA LEU A 82 -11.31 4.98 14.80
C LEU A 82 -12.27 6.14 14.46
N GLU A 83 -13.39 6.26 15.19
CA GLU A 83 -14.37 7.32 14.98
C GLU A 83 -13.77 8.70 15.31
N GLU A 84 -13.05 8.81 16.43
CA GLU A 84 -12.34 10.02 16.82
C GLU A 84 -11.25 10.40 15.79
N GLN A 85 -10.48 9.41 15.31
CA GLN A 85 -9.49 9.61 14.25
C GLN A 85 -10.14 10.12 12.96
N VAL A 86 -11.24 9.52 12.51
CA VAL A 86 -11.94 9.96 11.30
C VAL A 86 -12.51 11.37 11.44
N LEU A 87 -13.08 11.71 12.60
CA LEU A 87 -13.58 13.06 12.89
C LEU A 87 -12.45 14.10 12.87
N SER A 88 -11.29 13.77 13.45
CA SER A 88 -10.10 14.63 13.39
C SER A 88 -9.62 14.83 11.96
N ILE A 89 -9.61 13.77 11.13
CA ILE A 89 -9.21 13.83 9.72
C ILE A 89 -10.22 14.63 8.89
N GLN A 90 -11.53 14.47 9.10
CA GLN A 90 -12.56 15.23 8.39
C GLN A 90 -12.52 16.72 8.75
N SER A 91 -12.34 17.06 10.03
CA SER A 91 -12.19 18.46 10.46
C SER A 91 -10.97 19.12 9.83
N GLN A 92 -9.89 18.35 9.63
CA GLN A 92 -8.68 18.82 8.94
C GLN A 92 -8.87 18.90 7.41
N LYS A 93 -9.61 17.96 6.80
CA LYS A 93 -9.95 17.94 5.36
C LYS A 93 -10.90 19.04 4.91
N ALA A 94 -11.67 19.64 5.82
CA ALA A 94 -12.47 20.83 5.53
C ALA A 94 -11.60 22.01 5.04
N SER A 95 -10.30 22.00 5.36
CA SER A 95 -9.30 22.78 4.64
C SER A 95 -8.87 22.02 3.38
N GLY A 96 -9.47 22.35 2.24
CA GLY A 96 -9.15 21.73 0.95
C GLY A 96 -7.63 21.70 0.67
N PHE A 97 -7.19 20.71 -0.13
CA PHE A 97 -5.79 20.48 -0.49
C PHE A 97 -5.16 21.75 -1.08
N SER A 98 -4.57 22.57 -0.22
CA SER A 98 -3.92 23.81 -0.58
C SER A 98 -2.42 23.56 -0.54
N ILE A 99 -1.69 24.03 -1.55
CA ILE A 99 -0.23 23.99 -1.62
C ILE A 99 0.41 24.59 -0.34
N ARG A 100 -0.32 25.49 0.35
CA ARG A 100 0.06 26.04 1.66
C ARG A 100 0.17 25.01 2.79
N LEU A 101 -0.51 23.88 2.69
CA LEU A 101 -0.43 22.79 3.68
C LEU A 101 0.92 22.07 3.59
N LEU A 102 1.51 21.98 2.39
CA LEU A 102 2.88 21.46 2.18
C LEU A 102 3.95 22.43 2.70
N THR A 103 3.62 23.72 2.85
CA THR A 103 4.53 24.72 3.41
C THR A 103 4.52 24.73 4.95
N ARG A 104 3.62 23.99 5.61
CA ARG A 104 3.63 23.89 7.09
C ARG A 104 4.86 23.13 7.57
N GLN A 105 5.47 23.64 8.65
CA GLN A 105 6.70 23.08 9.21
C GLN A 105 6.57 21.62 9.65
N ASP A 106 5.38 21.23 10.06
CA ASP A 106 5.07 19.91 10.59
C ASP A 106 4.92 18.87 9.46
N VAL A 107 4.67 19.31 8.22
CA VAL A 107 4.46 18.44 7.06
C VAL A 107 5.69 18.41 6.15
N TYR A 108 6.37 19.54 5.92
CA TYR A 108 7.51 19.55 4.99
C TYR A 108 8.70 18.74 5.51
N LYS A 109 8.96 18.70 6.82
CA LYS A 109 10.09 17.97 7.40
C LYS A 109 10.01 16.46 7.13
N PRO A 110 8.93 15.74 7.50
CA PRO A 110 8.83 14.31 7.20
C PRO A 110 8.74 14.05 5.70
N LEU A 111 8.11 14.94 4.93
CA LEU A 111 8.01 14.81 3.49
C LEU A 111 9.37 14.92 2.81
N LEU A 112 10.21 15.89 3.21
CA LEU A 112 11.57 16.06 2.71
C LEU A 112 12.46 14.87 3.08
N ILE A 113 12.36 14.37 4.31
CA ILE A 113 13.06 13.15 4.73
C ILE A 113 12.63 11.96 3.86
N GLY A 114 11.32 11.79 3.62
CA GLY A 114 10.79 10.75 2.74
C GLY A 114 11.31 10.86 1.31
N ILE A 115 11.33 12.07 0.74
CA ILE A 115 11.88 12.32 -0.60
C ILE A 115 13.37 12.00 -0.65
N LEU A 116 14.16 12.49 0.31
CA LEU A 116 15.60 12.22 0.37
C LEU A 116 15.85 10.72 0.52
N LEU A 117 15.09 10.04 1.37
CA LEU A 117 15.24 8.61 1.59
C LEU A 117 14.90 7.82 0.32
N CYS A 118 13.81 8.13 -0.37
CA CYS A 118 13.49 7.55 -1.68
C CYS A 118 14.56 7.86 -2.72
N PHE A 119 15.10 9.09 -2.73
CA PHE A 119 16.16 9.49 -3.64
C PHE A 119 17.45 8.68 -3.40
N PHE A 120 17.90 8.57 -2.15
CA PHE A 120 19.04 7.73 -1.79
C PHE A 120 18.80 6.25 -2.10
N GLN A 121 17.58 5.77 -1.88
CA GLN A 121 17.21 4.39 -2.20
C GLN A 121 17.30 4.11 -3.71
N GLN A 122 16.82 5.01 -4.57
CA GLN A 122 16.91 4.85 -6.02
C GLN A 122 18.33 5.11 -6.55
N PHE A 123 19.05 6.06 -5.95
CA PHE A 123 20.43 6.39 -6.32
C PHE A 123 21.46 5.35 -5.84
N SER A 124 21.08 4.47 -4.91
CA SER A 124 21.86 3.29 -4.54
C SER A 124 22.18 2.37 -5.73
N GLY A 125 21.59 2.63 -6.91
CA GLY A 125 21.96 1.99 -8.16
C GLY A 125 21.32 0.62 -8.34
N THR A 126 20.36 0.23 -7.51
CA THR A 126 19.65 -1.05 -7.63
C THR A 126 19.06 -1.24 -9.03
N ASN A 127 18.43 -0.21 -9.58
CA ASN A 127 17.88 -0.29 -10.95
C ASN A 127 18.98 -0.37 -12.02
N ALA A 128 20.11 0.30 -11.82
CA ALA A 128 21.24 0.23 -12.75
C ALA A 128 21.87 -1.16 -12.74
N ILE A 129 22.10 -1.74 -11.55
CA ILE A 129 22.59 -3.10 -11.39
C ILE A 129 21.65 -4.09 -12.08
N GLN A 130 20.33 -3.97 -11.88
CA GLN A 130 19.35 -4.85 -12.49
C GLN A 130 19.35 -4.77 -14.03
N PHE A 131 19.51 -3.57 -14.59
CA PHE A 131 19.55 -3.39 -16.05
C PHE A 131 20.87 -3.90 -16.66
N TYR A 132 22.02 -3.61 -16.02
CA TYR A 132 23.34 -3.96 -16.56
C TYR A 132 23.78 -5.39 -16.27
N MET A 133 23.24 -6.06 -15.24
CA MET A 133 23.50 -7.49 -15.01
C MET A 133 22.72 -8.42 -15.94
N THR A 134 21.63 -7.93 -16.53
CA THR A 134 20.72 -8.74 -17.36
C THR A 134 20.96 -8.54 -18.87
N GLN A 135 21.81 -7.58 -19.26
CA GLN A 135 22.39 -7.45 -20.61
C GLN A 135 23.66 -8.29 -20.72
#